data_AF-A0A9N9K9L0-F1
#
_entry.id   AF-A0A9N9K9L0-F1
#
_cell.length_a   1.000
_cell.length_b   1.000
_cell.length_c   1.000
_cell.angle_alpha   90.00
_cell.angle_beta   90.00
_cell.angle_gamma   90.00
#
_symmetry.space_group_name_H-M   'P 1'
#
loop_
_entity.id
_entity.type
_entity.pdbx_description
1 polymer ?
#
loop_
_entity_poly.entity_id
_entity_poly.type
_entity_poly.pdbx_seq_one_letter_code
_entity_poly.pdbx_strand_id
1 'polypeptide(L)'
;TNALISVGEYAEKGMLLEYLQSNCINLNYKTRLNFLLQISRDLQSLFNSGFVTSVLTGNSFCVKNDQTVVFTDFLCVVDKNNLKPYDFKFYAPQYDAPELSKNRIYTEENLALVPDGLLESYTSLMNKCLNNDPNL
;
A
#
# COMPACT_ATOMS: atom_id res chain seq x y z
N THR A 1 -33.28 2.30 7.72
CA THR A 1 -32.03 2.67 7.04
C THR A 1 -31.15 1.45 7.02
N ASN A 2 -30.71 0.98 5.85
CA ASN A 2 -29.85 -0.20 5.75
C ASN A 2 -28.38 0.25 5.77
N ALA A 3 -27.56 -0.34 6.64
CA ALA A 3 -26.12 -0.12 6.68
C ALA A 3 -25.42 -1.14 5.77
N LEU A 4 -24.44 -0.68 4.99
CA LEU A 4 -23.54 -1.57 4.26
C LEU A 4 -22.47 -2.08 5.24
N ILE A 5 -22.36 -3.40 5.37
CA ILE A 5 -21.36 -4.05 6.22
C ILE A 5 -20.43 -4.85 5.31
N SER A 6 -19.12 -4.60 5.41
CA SER A 6 -18.09 -5.41 4.76
C SER A 6 -17.59 -6.47 5.74
N VAL A 7 -17.50 -7.72 5.30
CA VAL A 7 -16.96 -8.83 6.09
C VAL A 7 -15.73 -9.36 5.35
N GLY A 8 -14.57 -9.32 6.01
CA GLY A 8 -13.29 -9.75 5.47
C GLY A 8 -12.56 -10.69 6.43
N GLU A 9 -11.42 -11.20 5.99
CA GLU A 9 -10.55 -11.99 6.86
C GLU A 9 -10.01 -11.15 8.03
N TYR A 10 -9.85 -11.78 9.19
CA TYR A 10 -9.27 -11.13 10.36
C TYR A 10 -7.74 -11.07 10.24
N ALA A 11 -7.18 -9.86 10.33
CA ALA A 11 -5.73 -9.66 10.38
C ALA A 11 -5.26 -9.54 11.83
N GLU A 12 -4.54 -10.56 12.32
CA GLU A 12 -4.21 -10.70 13.75
C GLU A 12 -3.38 -9.54 14.30
N LYS A 13 -2.48 -8.98 13.50
CA LYS A 13 -1.51 -7.98 13.94
C LYS A 13 -1.90 -6.54 13.58
N GLY A 14 -3.09 -6.34 12.99
CA GLY A 14 -3.61 -5.01 12.66
C GLY A 14 -2.95 -4.36 11.43
N MET A 15 -2.99 -3.03 11.37
CA MET A 15 -2.52 -2.26 10.22
C MET A 15 -0.99 -2.33 10.09
N LEU A 16 -0.50 -2.40 8.85
CA LEU A 16 0.92 -2.54 8.56
C LEU A 16 1.74 -1.38 9.11
N LEU A 17 1.29 -0.13 8.95
CA LEU A 17 2.01 1.03 9.48
C LEU A 17 2.22 0.95 11.00
N GLU A 18 1.16 0.64 11.75
CA GLU A 18 1.21 0.52 13.21
C GLU A 18 2.10 -0.65 13.65
N TYR A 19 2.00 -1.78 12.95
CA TYR A 19 2.85 -2.95 13.19
C TYR A 19 4.32 -2.63 12.97
N LEU A 20 4.66 -1.94 11.87
CA LEU A 20 6.04 -1.55 11.58
C LEU A 20 6.57 -0.55 12.61
N GLN A 21 5.77 0.44 13.02
CA GLN A 21 6.15 1.39 14.06
C GLN A 21 6.41 0.71 15.40
N SER A 22 5.57 -0.25 15.79
CA SER A 22 5.67 -0.95 17.08
C SER A 22 6.76 -2.01 17.12
N ASN A 23 7.12 -2.60 15.97
CA ASN A 23 8.05 -3.73 15.89
C ASN A 23 9.34 -3.41 15.11
N CYS A 24 9.59 -2.13 14.82
CA CYS A 24 10.67 -1.67 13.94
C CYS A 24 12.05 -2.28 14.29
N ILE A 25 12.39 -2.37 15.57
CA ILE A 25 13.68 -2.91 16.04
C ILE A 25 13.75 -4.43 15.90
N ASN A 26 12.63 -5.13 16.08
CA ASN A 26 12.58 -6.59 16.17
C ASN A 26 12.28 -7.27 14.82
N LEU A 27 11.84 -6.52 13.82
CA LEU A 27 11.55 -7.08 12.51
C LEU A 27 12.85 -7.42 11.80
N ASN A 28 13.15 -8.69 11.51
CA ASN A 28 14.35 -9.01 10.74
C ASN A 28 14.22 -8.56 9.27
N TYR A 29 15.36 -8.38 8.59
CA TYR A 29 15.40 -7.92 7.20
C TYR A 29 14.66 -8.84 6.20
N LYS A 30 14.65 -10.16 6.42
CA LYS A 30 13.94 -11.13 5.57
C LYS A 30 12.44 -10.93 5.63
N THR A 31 11.87 -10.72 6.82
CA THR A 31 10.44 -10.43 6.99
C THR A 31 10.06 -9.14 6.27
N ARG A 32 10.90 -8.11 6.35
CA ARG A 32 10.69 -6.82 5.66
C ARG A 32 10.66 -7.00 4.14
N LEU A 33 11.68 -7.66 3.58
CA LEU A 33 11.74 -7.96 2.14
C LEU A 33 10.56 -8.81 1.69
N ASN A 34 10.13 -9.76 2.51
CA ASN A 34 8.97 -10.59 2.24
C ASN A 34 7.65 -9.78 2.24
N PHE A 35 7.51 -8.79 3.12
CA PHE A 35 6.36 -7.89 3.10
C PHE A 35 6.35 -7.01 1.84
N LEU A 36 7.48 -6.42 1.46
CA LEU A 36 7.59 -5.65 0.22
C LEU A 36 7.25 -6.49 -1.01
N LEU A 37 7.76 -7.72 -1.06
CA LEU A 37 7.48 -8.63 -2.16
C LEU A 37 5.98 -8.97 -2.27
N GLN A 38 5.31 -9.20 -1.14
CA GLN A 38 3.86 -9.45 -1.10
C GLN A 38 3.07 -8.23 -1.55
N ILE A 39 3.39 -7.04 -1.02
CA ILE A 39 2.76 -5.77 -1.43
C ILE A 39 2.88 -5.57 -2.94
N SER A 40 4.08 -5.73 -3.51
CA SER A 40 4.29 -5.58 -4.94
C SER A 40 3.51 -6.60 -5.77
N ARG A 41 3.40 -7.85 -5.28
CA ARG A 41 2.61 -8.90 -5.95
C ARG A 41 1.12 -8.62 -5.92
N ASP A 42 0.59 -8.18 -4.78
CA ASP A 42 -0.83 -7.85 -4.62
C ASP A 42 -1.22 -6.69 -5.55
N LEU A 43 -0.40 -5.64 -5.60
CA LEU A 43 -0.63 -4.49 -6.48
C LEU A 43 -0.54 -4.87 -7.96
N GLN A 44 0.45 -5.69 -8.34
CA GLN A 44 0.56 -6.19 -9.71
C GLN A 44 -0.63 -7.09 -10.08
N SER A 45 -1.08 -7.95 -9.16
CA SER A 45 -2.25 -8.80 -9.37
C SER A 45 -3.52 -7.98 -9.56
N LEU A 46 -3.70 -6.93 -8.77
CA LEU A 46 -4.82 -5.99 -8.90
C LEU A 46 -4.81 -5.31 -10.28
N PHE A 47 -3.66 -4.77 -10.69
CA PHE A 47 -3.46 -4.11 -11.99
C PHE A 47 -3.76 -5.04 -13.17
N ASN A 48 -3.22 -6.26 -13.12
CA ASN A 48 -3.43 -7.29 -14.15
C ASN A 48 -4.89 -7.73 -14.23
N SER A 49 -5.63 -7.61 -13.13
CA SER A 49 -7.08 -7.91 -13.08
C SER A 49 -7.95 -6.79 -13.64
N GLY A 50 -7.36 -5.69 -14.12
CA GLY A 50 -8.10 -4.56 -14.67
C GLY A 50 -8.45 -3.48 -13.65
N PHE A 51 -7.91 -3.57 -12.44
CA PHE A 51 -8.25 -2.68 -11.35
C PHE A 51 -7.03 -1.91 -10.85
N VAL A 52 -7.26 -0.71 -10.34
CA VAL A 52 -6.22 0.12 -9.72
C VAL A 52 -6.77 0.69 -8.43
N THR A 53 -5.92 0.87 -7.43
CA THR A 53 -6.32 1.55 -6.21
C THR A 53 -6.16 3.05 -6.37
N SER A 54 -7.19 3.80 -6.01
CA SER A 54 -7.18 5.26 -6.02
C SER A 54 -6.51 5.88 -4.80
N VAL A 55 -6.25 5.06 -3.79
CA VAL A 55 -5.60 5.45 -2.54
C VAL A 55 -4.67 4.32 -2.12
N LEU A 56 -3.40 4.65 -1.90
CA LEU A 56 -2.45 3.72 -1.33
C LEU A 56 -1.73 4.43 -0.20
N THR A 57 -1.98 3.98 1.03
CA THR A 57 -1.49 4.62 2.26
C THR A 57 -0.80 3.59 3.15
N GLY A 58 -0.23 4.06 4.26
CA GLY A 58 0.26 3.21 5.36
C GLY A 58 -0.77 2.21 5.91
N ASN A 59 -2.06 2.47 5.67
CA ASN A 59 -3.18 1.70 6.21
C ASN A 59 -3.81 0.76 5.17
N SER A 60 -3.35 0.79 3.92
CA SER A 60 -3.93 -0.04 2.86
C SER A 60 -3.58 -1.52 2.97
N PHE A 61 -2.68 -1.86 3.89
CA PHE A 61 -2.28 -3.21 4.19
C PHE A 61 -2.42 -3.52 5.67
N CYS A 62 -2.77 -4.77 5.96
CA CYS A 62 -2.75 -5.32 7.30
C CYS A 62 -1.77 -6.48 7.39
N VAL A 63 -1.22 -6.70 8.58
CA VAL A 63 -0.35 -7.83 8.89
C VAL A 63 -1.24 -8.95 9.44
N LYS A 64 -1.45 -9.99 8.63
CA LYS A 64 -2.29 -11.14 9.01
C LYS A 64 -1.60 -11.99 10.07
N ASN A 65 -0.29 -12.15 9.94
CA ASN A 65 0.63 -12.82 10.88
C ASN A 65 2.06 -12.34 10.60
N ASP A 66 3.06 -12.83 11.35
CA ASP A 66 4.45 -12.36 11.26
C ASP A 66 5.12 -12.56 9.88
N GLN A 67 4.48 -13.25 8.94
CA GLN A 67 4.98 -13.52 7.59
C GLN A 67 4.05 -13.05 6.47
N THR A 68 2.83 -12.62 6.77
CA THR A 68 1.82 -12.32 5.75
C THR A 68 1.27 -10.92 5.89
N VAL A 69 1.33 -10.17 4.78
CA VAL A 69 0.63 -8.89 4.61
C VAL A 69 -0.45 -9.04 3.56
N VAL A 70 -1.56 -8.34 3.74
CA VAL A 70 -2.72 -8.40 2.84
C VAL A 70 -3.23 -7.01 2.53
N PHE A 71 -3.59 -6.76 1.27
CA PHE A 71 -4.29 -5.54 0.87
C PHE A 71 -5.71 -5.50 1.46
N THR A 72 -6.16 -4.34 1.92
CA THR A 72 -7.44 -4.19 2.65
C THR A 72 -8.34 -3.05 2.15
N ASP A 73 -7.80 -2.09 1.38
CA ASP A 73 -8.53 -0.91 0.93
C ASP A 73 -9.33 -1.13 -0.37
N PHE A 74 -10.10 -2.22 -0.44
CA PHE A 74 -10.90 -2.57 -1.62
C PHE A 74 -11.98 -1.54 -1.97
N LEU A 75 -12.41 -0.70 -1.02
CA LEU A 75 -13.36 0.39 -1.26
C LEU A 75 -12.77 1.54 -2.09
N CYS A 76 -11.45 1.59 -2.23
CA CYS A 76 -10.74 2.57 -3.05
C CYS A 76 -10.29 1.99 -4.39
N VAL A 77 -10.78 0.81 -4.77
CA VAL A 77 -10.41 0.19 -6.05
C VAL A 77 -11.35 0.64 -7.16
N VAL A 78 -10.78 1.01 -8.29
CA VAL A 78 -11.50 1.49 -9.47
C VAL A 78 -11.09 0.69 -10.72
N ASP A 79 -12.01 0.53 -11.65
CA ASP A 79 -11.73 -0.11 -12.94
C ASP A 79 -10.83 0.80 -13.78
N LYS A 80 -9.67 0.28 -14.18
CA LYS A 80 -8.65 1.04 -14.91
C LYS A 80 -9.13 1.52 -16.28
N ASN A 81 -10.13 0.85 -16.86
CA ASN A 81 -10.72 1.23 -18.16
C ASN A 81 -11.80 2.32 -18.03
N ASN A 82 -12.28 2.59 -16.81
CA ASN A 82 -13.38 3.52 -16.55
C ASN A 82 -12.95 4.73 -15.70
N LEU A 83 -11.65 5.00 -15.64
CA LEU A 83 -11.08 6.07 -14.83
C LEU A 83 -11.60 7.44 -15.24
N LYS A 84 -12.22 8.13 -14.29
CA LYS A 84 -12.58 9.54 -14.40
C LYS A 84 -11.58 10.39 -13.61
N PRO A 85 -11.33 11.64 -14.04
CA PRO A 85 -10.40 12.54 -13.35
C PRO A 85 -10.70 12.81 -11.86
N TYR A 86 -11.91 12.49 -11.38
CA TYR A 86 -12.35 12.69 -10.00
C TYR A 86 -12.37 11.40 -9.16
N ASP A 87 -12.04 10.25 -9.75
CA ASP A 87 -12.08 8.95 -9.06
C ASP A 87 -10.92 8.81 -8.05
N PHE A 88 -9.89 9.64 -8.19
CA PHE A 88 -8.82 9.79 -7.22
C PHE A 88 -9.15 10.95 -6.28
N LYS A 89 -9.72 10.62 -5.12
CA LYS A 89 -9.78 11.55 -4.01
C LYS A 89 -8.42 11.52 -3.29
N PHE A 90 -7.67 12.60 -3.47
CA PHE A 90 -6.38 12.84 -2.85
C PHE A 90 -6.51 12.99 -1.33
N TYR A 91 -6.54 11.87 -0.62
CA TYR A 91 -6.57 11.87 0.84
C TYR A 91 -5.17 11.90 1.47
N ALA A 92 -4.11 11.72 0.68
CA ALA A 92 -2.73 11.68 1.18
C ALA A 92 -1.70 12.13 0.13
N PRO A 93 -1.60 13.45 -0.16
CA PRO A 93 -0.74 13.99 -1.22
C PRO A 93 0.76 13.69 -1.06
N GLN A 94 1.20 13.32 0.14
CA GLN A 94 2.55 12.84 0.42
C GLN A 94 2.89 11.50 -0.24
N TYR A 95 1.89 10.76 -0.75
CA TYR A 95 2.08 9.49 -1.44
C TYR A 95 1.77 9.56 -2.94
N ASP A 96 1.43 10.74 -3.46
CA ASP A 96 1.17 10.91 -4.89
C ASP A 96 2.47 10.99 -5.67
N ALA A 97 2.48 10.39 -6.86
CA ALA A 97 3.58 10.59 -7.80
C ALA A 97 3.63 12.07 -8.26
N PRO A 98 4.83 12.66 -8.47
CA PRO A 98 5.00 14.10 -8.75
C PRO A 98 4.20 14.61 -9.95
N GLU A 99 3.93 13.76 -10.93
CA GLU A 99 3.17 14.04 -12.15
C GLU A 99 1.66 14.10 -11.91
N LEU A 100 1.13 13.35 -10.94
CA LEU A 100 -0.28 13.42 -10.53
C LEU A 100 -0.62 14.78 -9.93
N SER A 101 0.37 15.41 -9.30
CA SER A 101 0.27 16.76 -8.74
C SER A 101 0.21 17.86 -9.81
N LYS A 102 0.71 17.59 -11.04
CA LYS A 102 0.88 18.62 -12.09
C LYS A 102 -0.27 18.70 -13.08
N ASN A 103 -0.75 17.57 -13.61
CA ASN A 103 -1.71 17.60 -14.73
C ASN A 103 -3.01 16.82 -14.52
N ARG A 104 -3.17 16.06 -13.42
CA ARG A 104 -4.38 15.23 -13.17
C ARG A 104 -4.77 14.30 -14.33
N ILE A 105 -3.79 13.88 -15.14
CA ILE A 105 -3.96 12.93 -16.24
C ILE A 105 -3.33 11.61 -15.80
N TYR A 106 -4.15 10.56 -15.74
CA TYR A 106 -3.72 9.21 -15.40
C TYR A 106 -3.44 8.44 -16.70
N THR A 107 -2.22 7.95 -16.88
CA THR A 107 -1.83 7.05 -17.98
C THR A 107 -1.69 5.61 -17.44
N GLU A 108 -1.70 4.60 -18.32
CA GLU A 108 -1.43 3.20 -17.91
C GLU A 108 -0.09 3.06 -17.16
N GLU A 109 0.94 3.83 -17.54
CA GLU A 109 2.22 3.86 -16.83
C GLU A 109 2.10 4.45 -15.42
N ASN A 110 1.33 5.53 -15.23
CA ASN A 110 1.12 6.18 -13.92
C ASN A 110 0.31 5.31 -12.95
N LEU A 111 -0.44 4.33 -13.47
CA LEU A 111 -1.28 3.40 -12.71
C LEU A 111 -0.57 2.08 -12.41
N ALA A 112 0.41 1.72 -13.24
CA ALA A 112 1.27 0.56 -13.07
C ALA A 112 2.44 0.85 -12.12
N LEU A 113 2.86 2.11 -12.01
CA LEU A 113 3.77 2.56 -10.98
C LEU A 113 3.04 2.49 -9.63
N VAL A 114 3.46 1.56 -8.77
CA VAL A 114 3.35 1.80 -7.32
C VAL A 114 3.94 3.19 -7.13
N PRO A 115 3.17 4.21 -6.66
CA PRO A 115 3.68 5.57 -6.65
C PRO A 115 5.07 5.55 -6.04
N ASP A 116 6.08 6.02 -6.78
CA ASP A 116 7.48 5.89 -6.34
C ASP A 116 7.62 6.41 -4.90
N GLY A 117 6.88 7.46 -4.54
CA GLY A 117 6.80 8.01 -3.18
C GLY A 117 6.27 7.07 -2.09
N LEU A 118 5.47 6.06 -2.42
CA LEU A 118 4.95 5.08 -1.46
C LEU A 118 5.88 3.88 -1.31
N LEU A 119 6.41 3.33 -2.41
CA LEU A 119 7.48 2.34 -2.27
C LEU A 119 8.66 2.99 -1.55
N GLU A 120 8.98 4.24 -1.83
CA GLU A 120 9.93 5.04 -1.07
C GLU A 120 9.49 5.27 0.37
N SER A 121 8.19 5.46 0.68
CA SER A 121 7.74 5.61 2.06
C SER A 121 7.85 4.31 2.87
N TYR A 122 7.40 3.18 2.32
CA TYR A 122 7.57 1.87 2.96
C TYR A 122 9.04 1.45 2.99
N THR A 123 9.78 1.69 1.91
CA THR A 123 11.23 1.43 1.84
C THR A 123 11.99 2.33 2.81
N SER A 124 11.64 3.62 2.92
CA SER A 124 12.22 4.56 3.90
C SER A 124 11.89 4.15 5.33
N LEU A 125 10.64 3.74 5.61
CA LEU A 125 10.26 3.24 6.93
C LEU A 125 11.01 1.95 7.27
N MET A 126 11.07 1.00 6.33
CA MET A 126 11.80 -0.26 6.49
C MET A 126 13.32 -0.06 6.56
N ASN A 127 13.87 0.94 5.85
CA ASN A 127 15.27 1.34 5.90
C ASN A 127 15.61 2.06 7.21
N LYS A 128 14.72 2.90 7.75
CA LYS A 128 14.86 3.44 9.11
C LYS A 128 14.89 2.31 10.14
N CYS A 129 14.12 1.26 9.93
CA CYS A 129 14.21 0.07 10.75
C CYS A 129 15.52 -0.73 10.52
N LEU A 130 16.20 -0.62 9.37
CA LEU A 130 17.47 -1.32 9.06
C LEU A 130 18.65 -0.64 9.75
N ASN A 131 18.67 0.70 9.76
CA ASN A 131 19.76 1.47 10.37
C ASN A 131 19.77 1.40 11.92
N ASN A 132 18.76 0.78 12.52
CA ASN A 132 18.66 0.55 13.96
C ASN A 132 18.91 -0.91 14.35
N ASP A 133 19.32 -1.79 13.43
CA ASP A 133 19.73 -3.16 13.75
C ASP A 133 21.15 -3.15 14.33
N PRO A 134 21.36 -3.51 15.61
CA PRO A 134 22.69 -3.53 16.22
C PRO A 134 23.60 -4.63 15.68
N ASN A 135 23.13 -5.49 14.76
CA ASN A 135 23.88 -6.61 14.18
C ASN A 135 24.32 -6.38 12.72
N LEU A 136 24.23 -5.14 12.22
CA LEU A 136 24.69 -4.72 10.89
C LEU A 136 25.99 -3.91 10.97
#